data_AF-A0A444DZV0-F1
#
_entry.id   AF-A0A444DZV0-F1
#
_cell.length_a   1.000
_cell.length_b   1.000
_cell.length_c   1.000
_cell.angle_alpha   90.00
_cell.angle_beta   90.00
_cell.angle_gamma   90.00
#
_symmetry.space_group_name_H-M   'P 1'
#
loop_
_entity.id
_entity.type
_entity.pdbx_description
1 polymer ?
#
loop_
_entity_poly.entity_id
_entity_poly.type
_entity_poly.pdbx_seq_one_letter_code
_entity_poly.pdbx_strand_id
1 'polypeptide(L)'
;MELLSDDAAAEGGEVEREPLGEPLVREPRHCRTHFPGAVRQKAYLFDGLGNYFNKEWDLMEGSGREFCWYHAELPKGNHKLALSAQYLIDVLCPPLKLQDILTLVSNGPFCGHVDGALVFRVNSSGPSASNFTLRLAARVTENSVITVSLGRVPRLGFSPTGQSLLSEIPSIESTDLVRDEEKEGPSGIVIREHVLEFLLTMNHSEEADNPVPVRVSNLVVHIIDTHVDHVQDIVTKLEMELDAVELELDKGNGFFPFLLL
;
A
#
# COMPACT_ATOMS: atom_id res chain seq x y z
N MET A 1 -64.78 41.29 -32.83
CA MET A 1 -64.62 42.66 -33.33
C MET A 1 -64.94 43.58 -32.17
N GLU A 2 -63.93 44.05 -31.47
CA GLU A 2 -63.94 45.25 -30.65
C GLU A 2 -62.48 45.60 -30.35
N LEU A 3 -62.17 46.90 -30.34
CA LEU A 3 -60.83 47.46 -30.22
C LEU A 3 -60.93 48.61 -29.21
N LEU A 4 -59.90 48.77 -28.37
CA LEU A 4 -59.61 50.03 -27.69
C LEU A 4 -58.12 50.33 -27.82
N SER A 5 -57.82 51.33 -28.64
CA SER A 5 -56.58 52.11 -28.68
C SER A 5 -56.63 53.21 -27.58
N ASP A 6 -55.73 54.17 -27.39
CA ASP A 6 -54.44 54.64 -27.99
C ASP A 6 -53.50 54.99 -26.78
N ASP A 7 -52.27 55.52 -26.81
CA ASP A 7 -51.23 55.93 -27.78
C ASP A 7 -49.89 55.86 -26.98
N ALA A 8 -48.72 55.40 -27.45
CA ALA A 8 -47.76 55.92 -28.44
C ALA A 8 -46.88 57.13 -28.00
N ALA A 9 -45.70 57.24 -28.64
CA ALA A 9 -44.59 58.20 -28.43
C ALA A 9 -43.85 58.12 -27.06
N ALA A 10 -42.52 58.30 -26.94
CA ALA A 10 -41.36 58.29 -27.88
C ALA A 10 -40.09 58.21 -26.98
N GLU A 11 -38.86 57.83 -27.37
CA GLU A 11 -38.21 57.37 -28.63
C GLU A 11 -37.03 56.45 -28.21
N GLY A 12 -36.16 55.85 -29.04
CA GLY A 12 -35.88 55.92 -30.48
C GLY A 12 -34.89 54.82 -30.90
N GLY A 13 -34.15 54.99 -32.01
CA GLY A 13 -33.13 54.02 -32.48
C GLY A 13 -31.88 53.92 -31.57
N GLU A 14 -30.90 53.05 -31.80
CA GLU A 14 -30.52 52.37 -33.06
C GLU A 14 -30.08 50.89 -32.86
N VAL A 15 -29.47 50.27 -33.88
CA VAL A 15 -29.20 48.82 -34.01
C VAL A 15 -27.72 48.50 -33.80
N GLU A 16 -27.38 47.48 -32.97
CA GLU A 16 -26.42 46.42 -33.37
C GLU A 16 -26.24 45.26 -32.37
N ARG A 17 -25.88 44.09 -32.94
CA ARG A 17 -25.15 42.93 -32.39
C ARG A 17 -25.65 42.17 -31.13
N GLU A 18 -25.96 40.90 -31.36
CA GLU A 18 -25.70 39.83 -30.38
C GLU A 18 -24.19 39.73 -30.06
N PRO A 19 -23.86 39.18 -28.88
CA PRO A 19 -23.16 37.89 -28.93
C PRO A 19 -23.88 36.79 -28.14
N LEU A 20 -23.77 35.56 -28.62
CA LEU A 20 -24.25 34.35 -27.97
C LEU A 20 -23.57 34.16 -26.59
N GLY A 21 -24.31 34.39 -25.52
CA GLY A 21 -23.89 34.04 -24.16
C GLY A 21 -24.03 32.54 -23.92
N GLU A 22 -22.90 31.86 -23.73
CA GLU A 22 -22.88 30.42 -23.45
C GLU A 22 -23.66 30.08 -22.16
N PRO A 23 -24.45 28.98 -22.12
CA PRO A 23 -25.10 28.57 -20.90
C PRO A 23 -24.05 28.13 -19.89
N LEU A 24 -23.95 28.87 -18.78
CA LEU A 24 -22.94 28.66 -17.75
C LEU A 24 -23.18 27.32 -17.04
N VAL A 25 -22.57 26.25 -17.57
CA VAL A 25 -22.70 24.88 -17.08
C VAL A 25 -22.20 24.83 -15.63
N ARG A 26 -23.14 24.80 -14.69
CA ARG A 26 -22.86 24.37 -13.32
C ARG A 26 -22.54 22.89 -13.36
N GLU A 27 -21.27 22.58 -13.58
CA GLU A 27 -20.74 21.27 -13.26
C GLU A 27 -21.18 20.89 -11.84
N PRO A 28 -21.73 19.69 -11.61
CA PRO A 28 -21.89 19.19 -10.26
C PRO A 28 -20.48 19.06 -9.68
N ARG A 29 -20.09 20.01 -8.82
CA ARG A 29 -18.88 19.95 -8.01
C ARG A 29 -18.99 18.77 -7.05
N HIS A 30 -18.69 17.59 -7.59
CA HIS A 30 -18.37 16.42 -6.80
C HIS A 30 -17.21 16.84 -5.91
N CYS A 31 -17.42 16.86 -4.60
CA CYS A 31 -16.34 16.99 -3.63
C CYS A 31 -15.52 15.71 -3.70
N ARG A 32 -14.65 15.61 -4.72
CA ARG A 32 -13.56 14.65 -4.79
C ARG A 32 -12.65 14.99 -3.62
N THR A 33 -12.91 14.31 -2.51
CA THR A 33 -12.15 14.40 -1.27
C THR A 33 -10.82 13.69 -1.51
N HIS A 34 -9.97 14.33 -2.32
CA HIS A 34 -8.67 13.81 -2.67
C HIS A 34 -7.89 13.54 -1.38
N PHE A 35 -7.48 12.28 -1.18
CA PHE A 35 -6.78 11.83 0.03
C PHE A 35 -5.29 11.54 -0.24
N PRO A 36 -4.48 12.55 -0.62
CA PRO A 36 -3.07 12.34 -0.95
C PRO A 36 -2.31 11.80 0.27
N GLY A 37 -1.57 10.71 0.08
CA GLY A 37 -0.79 10.06 1.14
C GLY A 37 -1.58 9.18 2.11
N ALA A 38 -2.90 9.03 1.97
CA ALA A 38 -3.69 8.12 2.81
C ALA A 38 -3.47 6.62 2.49
N VAL A 39 -2.88 6.31 1.34
CA VAL A 39 -2.54 4.97 0.85
C VAL A 39 -1.06 4.96 0.52
N ARG A 40 -0.29 3.99 1.03
CA ARG A 40 1.14 3.86 0.64
C ARG A 40 1.20 3.12 -0.69
N GLN A 41 2.00 3.64 -1.61
CA GLN A 41 2.09 3.15 -2.99
C GLN A 41 3.51 2.68 -3.27
N LYS A 42 3.66 1.49 -3.87
CA LYS A 42 4.91 1.00 -4.47
C LYS A 42 4.64 0.56 -5.91
N ALA A 43 5.45 1.00 -6.86
CA ALA A 43 5.32 0.62 -8.27
C ALA A 43 6.67 0.16 -8.81
N TYR A 44 6.67 -1.00 -9.48
CA TYR A 44 7.87 -1.65 -10.01
C TYR A 44 7.65 -2.12 -11.45
N LEU A 45 8.71 -2.07 -12.25
CA LEU A 45 8.79 -2.64 -13.60
C LEU A 45 9.79 -3.79 -13.58
N PHE A 46 9.40 -4.95 -14.10
CA PHE A 46 10.27 -6.13 -14.24
C PHE A 46 10.67 -6.33 -15.71
N ASP A 47 11.95 -6.60 -15.95
CA ASP A 47 12.54 -6.66 -17.30
C ASP A 47 12.35 -8.01 -18.03
N GLY A 48 11.77 -9.00 -17.34
CA GLY A 48 11.62 -10.37 -17.84
C GLY A 48 12.92 -11.18 -17.91
N LEU A 49 14.01 -10.73 -17.28
CA LEU A 49 15.33 -11.38 -17.21
C LEU A 49 15.85 -11.54 -15.77
N GLY A 50 15.24 -10.88 -14.79
CA GLY A 50 15.61 -10.97 -13.37
C GLY A 50 16.05 -9.64 -12.75
N ASN A 51 15.82 -8.51 -13.42
CA ASN A 51 16.03 -7.17 -12.87
C ASN A 51 14.68 -6.46 -12.69
N TYR A 52 14.66 -5.47 -11.80
CA TYR A 52 13.50 -4.63 -11.58
C TYR A 52 13.91 -3.17 -11.35
N PHE A 53 12.99 -2.26 -11.63
CA PHE A 53 13.17 -0.82 -11.48
C PHE A 53 11.98 -0.22 -10.75
N ASN A 54 12.20 0.85 -9.97
CA ASN A 54 11.11 1.68 -9.47
C ASN A 54 10.43 2.36 -10.67
N LYS A 55 9.10 2.31 -10.72
CA LYS A 55 8.27 2.89 -11.79
C LYS A 55 7.35 3.97 -11.20
N GLU A 56 6.95 4.94 -12.01
CA GLU A 56 5.93 5.92 -11.62
C GLU A 56 4.54 5.26 -11.51
N TRP A 57 3.64 5.84 -10.72
CA TRP A 57 2.27 5.33 -10.56
C TRP A 57 1.37 5.75 -11.74
N ASP A 58 1.65 5.19 -12.92
CA ASP A 58 0.88 5.43 -14.15
C ASP A 58 -0.18 4.34 -14.44
N LEU A 59 -0.12 3.20 -13.73
CA LEU A 59 -0.97 2.02 -13.91
C LEU A 59 -1.00 1.45 -15.34
N MET A 60 0.04 1.74 -16.13
CA MET A 60 0.21 1.20 -17.47
C MET A 60 0.75 -0.24 -17.41
N GLU A 61 0.30 -1.08 -18.33
CA GLU A 61 0.79 -2.47 -18.44
C GLU A 61 2.18 -2.51 -19.12
N GLY A 62 2.98 -3.51 -18.79
CA GLY A 62 4.29 -3.72 -19.41
C GLY A 62 4.18 -4.16 -20.87
N SER A 63 5.30 -4.16 -21.61
CA SER A 63 5.31 -4.51 -23.04
C SER A 63 6.10 -5.79 -23.34
N GLY A 64 5.52 -6.68 -24.14
CA GLY A 64 6.17 -7.93 -24.55
C GLY A 64 6.50 -8.83 -23.36
N ARG A 65 7.78 -8.92 -22.98
CA ARG A 65 8.25 -9.70 -21.82
C ARG A 65 8.21 -8.94 -20.49
N GLU A 66 8.08 -7.62 -20.55
CA GLU A 66 8.10 -6.75 -19.38
C GLU A 66 6.73 -6.75 -18.70
N PHE A 67 6.71 -6.67 -17.37
CA PHE A 67 5.47 -6.58 -16.61
C PHE A 67 5.59 -5.64 -15.42
N CYS A 68 4.48 -4.98 -15.08
CA CYS A 68 4.41 -4.00 -14.01
C CYS A 68 3.78 -4.61 -12.75
N TRP A 69 4.25 -4.19 -11.57
CA TRP A 69 3.59 -4.46 -10.30
C TRP A 69 3.28 -3.15 -9.57
N TYR A 70 2.03 -3.01 -9.15
CA TYR A 70 1.54 -1.90 -8.34
C TYR A 70 1.01 -2.44 -7.01
N HIS A 71 1.50 -1.91 -5.89
CA HIS A 71 1.04 -2.26 -4.55
C HIS A 71 0.46 -1.04 -3.83
N ALA A 72 -0.75 -1.20 -3.28
CA ALA A 72 -1.46 -0.19 -2.50
C ALA A 72 -1.74 -0.69 -1.08
N GLU A 73 -1.08 -0.12 -0.07
CA GLU A 73 -1.33 -0.41 1.34
C GLU A 73 -2.43 0.52 1.88
N LEU A 74 -3.60 -0.04 2.18
CA LEU A 74 -4.68 0.67 2.89
C LEU A 74 -4.39 0.74 4.40
N PRO A 75 -4.75 1.82 5.10
CA PRO A 75 -4.52 1.94 6.54
C PRO A 75 -5.39 0.94 7.34
N LYS A 76 -4.81 0.24 8.32
CA LYS A 76 -5.58 -0.52 9.31
C LYS A 76 -6.37 0.44 10.20
N GLY A 77 -7.64 0.13 10.45
CA GLY A 77 -8.52 0.98 11.24
C GLY A 77 -9.98 0.59 11.11
N ASN A 78 -10.85 1.19 11.94
CA ASN A 78 -12.29 0.90 11.94
C ASN A 78 -13.04 1.70 10.85
N HIS A 79 -12.51 1.68 9.63
CA HIS A 79 -13.04 2.40 8.49
C HIS A 79 -14.16 1.60 7.81
N LYS A 80 -15.24 2.29 7.42
CA LYS A 80 -16.30 1.68 6.60
C LYS A 80 -15.77 1.34 5.22
N LEU A 81 -16.23 0.24 4.64
CA LEU A 81 -15.90 -0.23 3.28
C LEU A 81 -15.92 0.90 2.23
N ALA A 82 -16.88 1.81 2.32
CA ALA A 82 -17.03 2.95 1.43
C ALA A 82 -15.83 3.92 1.44
N LEU A 83 -15.15 4.11 2.59
CA LEU A 83 -13.97 4.96 2.68
C LEU A 83 -12.73 4.27 2.09
N SER A 84 -12.57 2.97 2.35
CA SER A 84 -11.54 2.15 1.68
C SER A 84 -11.74 2.11 0.17
N ALA A 85 -12.99 2.10 -0.30
CA ALA A 85 -13.32 2.24 -1.71
C ALA A 85 -12.99 3.63 -2.26
N GLN A 86 -13.29 4.72 -1.54
CA GLN A 86 -12.90 6.08 -1.94
C GLN A 86 -11.37 6.20 -2.08
N TYR A 87 -10.60 5.68 -1.12
CA TYR A 87 -9.14 5.64 -1.20
C TYR A 87 -8.62 4.91 -2.44
N LEU A 88 -9.18 3.75 -2.80
CA LEU A 88 -8.78 3.07 -4.04
C LEU A 88 -9.30 3.74 -5.31
N ILE A 89 -10.48 4.35 -5.30
CA ILE A 89 -11.01 5.09 -6.45
C ILE A 89 -10.08 6.26 -6.80
N ASP A 90 -9.57 6.98 -5.80
CA ASP A 90 -8.60 8.06 -6.05
C ASP A 90 -7.24 7.58 -6.58
N VAL A 91 -6.83 6.36 -6.24
CA VAL A 91 -5.52 5.80 -6.57
C VAL A 91 -5.53 4.94 -7.83
N LEU A 92 -6.67 4.37 -8.23
CA LEU A 92 -6.79 3.40 -9.32
C LEU A 92 -7.66 3.83 -10.51
N CYS A 93 -8.39 4.96 -10.41
CA CYS A 93 -9.30 5.42 -11.46
C CYS A 93 -8.96 6.85 -11.95
N PRO A 94 -8.67 7.03 -13.26
CA PRO A 94 -8.40 6.00 -14.29
C PRO A 94 -7.10 5.22 -14.00
N PRO A 95 -6.85 4.05 -14.64
CA PRO A 95 -7.60 3.43 -15.73
C PRO A 95 -8.64 2.37 -15.30
N LEU A 96 -8.65 1.89 -14.05
CA LEU A 96 -9.51 0.78 -13.65
C LEU A 96 -11.00 1.17 -13.53
N LYS A 97 -11.87 0.23 -13.92
CA LYS A 97 -13.32 0.33 -13.75
C LYS A 97 -13.68 0.29 -12.28
N LEU A 98 -14.73 1.03 -11.91
CA LEU A 98 -15.29 1.02 -10.54
C LEU A 98 -15.68 -0.40 -10.08
N GLN A 99 -16.11 -1.27 -10.99
CA GLN A 99 -16.43 -2.67 -10.70
C GLN A 99 -15.20 -3.43 -10.17
N ASP A 100 -14.07 -3.38 -10.88
CA ASP A 100 -12.80 -4.00 -10.46
C ASP A 100 -12.35 -3.47 -9.09
N ILE A 101 -12.42 -2.15 -8.89
CA ILE A 101 -12.03 -1.54 -7.62
C ILE A 101 -12.93 -2.03 -6.47
N LEU A 102 -14.24 -2.13 -6.69
CA LEU A 102 -15.17 -2.67 -5.70
C LEU A 102 -14.97 -4.18 -5.46
N THR A 103 -14.57 -4.97 -6.46
CA THR A 103 -14.25 -6.40 -6.24
C THR A 103 -12.98 -6.56 -5.41
N LEU A 104 -11.98 -5.67 -5.55
CA LEU A 104 -10.76 -5.67 -4.71
C LEU A 104 -11.05 -5.31 -3.24
N VAL A 105 -11.89 -4.29 -2.98
CA VAL A 105 -12.19 -3.84 -1.60
C VAL A 105 -13.15 -4.79 -0.85
N SER A 106 -13.91 -5.60 -1.57
CA SER A 106 -14.98 -6.43 -1.01
C SER A 106 -14.49 -7.45 0.04
N ASN A 107 -15.33 -7.69 1.05
CA ASN A 107 -15.07 -8.69 2.11
C ASN A 107 -15.18 -10.14 1.59
N GLY A 108 -14.50 -11.06 2.26
CA GLY A 108 -14.55 -12.51 2.00
C GLY A 108 -13.56 -13.00 0.93
N PRO A 109 -13.16 -14.29 0.96
CA PRO A 109 -12.27 -14.85 -0.05
C PRO A 109 -12.95 -14.92 -1.42
N PHE A 110 -12.16 -14.84 -2.49
CA PHE A 110 -12.66 -14.89 -3.87
C PHE A 110 -11.55 -15.33 -4.83
N CYS A 111 -11.92 -15.98 -5.92
CA CYS A 111 -11.07 -16.19 -7.09
C CYS A 111 -11.99 -16.29 -8.33
N GLY A 112 -11.69 -15.53 -9.37
CA GLY A 112 -12.47 -15.54 -10.61
C GLY A 112 -11.94 -14.55 -11.64
N HIS A 113 -12.40 -14.68 -12.88
CA HIS A 113 -12.01 -13.76 -13.95
C HIS A 113 -13.00 -12.59 -14.04
N VAL A 114 -12.49 -11.36 -14.09
CA VAL A 114 -13.26 -10.12 -14.17
C VAL A 114 -12.57 -9.21 -15.20
N ASP A 115 -13.32 -8.77 -16.22
CA ASP A 115 -12.85 -7.84 -17.26
C ASP A 115 -11.53 -8.25 -17.96
N GLY A 116 -11.33 -9.56 -18.16
CA GLY A 116 -10.12 -10.13 -18.76
C GLY A 116 -8.96 -10.38 -17.79
N ALA A 117 -9.02 -9.84 -16.56
CA ALA A 117 -8.05 -10.11 -15.51
C ALA A 117 -8.48 -11.29 -14.62
N LEU A 118 -7.50 -12.02 -14.06
CA LEU A 118 -7.72 -12.88 -12.90
C LEU A 118 -7.77 -12.00 -11.64
N VAL A 119 -8.85 -12.07 -10.88
CA VAL A 119 -9.01 -11.36 -9.61
C VAL A 119 -9.15 -12.36 -8.47
N PHE A 120 -8.29 -12.24 -7.46
CA PHE A 120 -8.37 -13.05 -6.24
C PHE A 120 -8.30 -12.21 -4.96
N ARG A 121 -8.84 -12.76 -3.87
CA ARG A 121 -8.84 -12.17 -2.53
C ARG A 121 -8.56 -13.25 -1.50
N VAL A 122 -7.53 -13.02 -0.68
CA VAL A 122 -7.19 -13.80 0.51
C VAL A 122 -7.44 -12.92 1.73
N ASN A 123 -8.17 -13.44 2.71
CA ASN A 123 -8.63 -12.68 3.87
C ASN A 123 -8.58 -13.58 5.12
N SER A 124 -7.94 -13.12 6.19
CA SER A 124 -8.11 -13.73 7.51
C SER A 124 -9.37 -13.20 8.18
N SER A 125 -9.89 -13.97 9.14
CA SER A 125 -11.08 -13.60 9.91
C SER A 125 -10.79 -12.42 10.86
N GLY A 126 -11.78 -11.54 11.04
CA GLY A 126 -11.78 -10.53 12.10
C GLY A 126 -12.04 -9.08 11.64
N PRO A 127 -12.09 -8.14 12.61
CA PRO A 127 -12.32 -6.72 12.36
C PRO A 127 -11.16 -6.06 11.63
N SER A 128 -11.43 -5.15 10.68
CA SER A 128 -10.38 -4.43 9.91
C SER A 128 -9.43 -3.55 10.73
N ALA A 129 -9.74 -3.32 12.02
CA ALA A 129 -8.90 -2.62 12.99
C ALA A 129 -7.99 -3.56 13.80
N SER A 130 -8.13 -4.88 13.68
CA SER A 130 -7.33 -5.86 14.44
C SER A 130 -5.93 -5.98 13.86
N ASN A 131 -4.93 -6.06 14.73
CA ASN A 131 -3.55 -6.36 14.36
C ASN A 131 -3.46 -7.72 13.62
N PHE A 132 -4.23 -8.70 14.07
CA PHE A 132 -4.28 -10.08 13.54
C PHE A 132 -5.10 -10.24 12.25
N THR A 133 -5.84 -9.22 11.82
CA THR A 133 -6.58 -9.28 10.56
C THR A 133 -5.69 -8.87 9.39
N LEU A 134 -5.57 -9.78 8.41
CA LEU A 134 -4.87 -9.61 7.15
C LEU A 134 -5.85 -9.70 6.00
N ARG A 135 -5.65 -8.85 4.99
CA ARG A 135 -6.41 -8.87 3.73
C ARG A 135 -5.47 -8.54 2.59
N LEU A 136 -5.58 -9.31 1.52
CA LEU A 136 -4.83 -9.16 0.29
C LEU A 136 -5.77 -9.40 -0.89
N ALA A 137 -5.93 -8.40 -1.74
CA ALA A 137 -6.63 -8.50 -3.00
C ALA A 137 -5.62 -8.32 -4.16
N ALA A 138 -5.85 -9.01 -5.27
CA ALA A 138 -4.99 -8.95 -6.44
C ALA A 138 -5.83 -8.97 -7.73
N ARG A 139 -5.45 -8.13 -8.69
CA ARG A 139 -5.86 -8.16 -10.10
C ARG A 139 -4.63 -8.46 -10.94
N VAL A 140 -4.71 -9.46 -11.81
CA VAL A 140 -3.60 -9.98 -12.61
C VAL A 140 -4.01 -10.06 -14.08
N THR A 141 -3.24 -9.44 -14.96
CA THR A 141 -3.31 -9.61 -16.43
C THR A 141 -2.01 -10.24 -16.93
N GLU A 142 -1.81 -10.28 -18.26
CA GLU A 142 -0.60 -10.83 -18.88
C GLU A 142 0.66 -9.99 -18.56
N ASN A 143 0.51 -8.66 -18.47
CA ASN A 143 1.62 -7.72 -18.28
C ASN A 143 1.43 -6.73 -17.10
N SER A 144 0.40 -6.88 -16.26
CA SER A 144 0.28 -6.13 -15.00
C SER A 144 -0.23 -6.96 -13.82
N VAL A 145 0.28 -6.63 -12.64
CA VAL A 145 -0.21 -7.11 -11.34
C VAL A 145 -0.52 -5.89 -10.48
N ILE A 146 -1.75 -5.81 -9.95
CA ILE A 146 -2.17 -4.76 -9.03
C ILE A 146 -2.62 -5.44 -7.74
N THR A 147 -1.91 -5.24 -6.64
CA THR A 147 -2.27 -5.80 -5.33
C THR A 147 -2.60 -4.73 -4.30
N VAL A 148 -3.58 -5.03 -3.45
CA VAL A 148 -4.08 -4.15 -2.40
C VAL A 148 -4.02 -4.91 -1.08
N SER A 149 -3.39 -4.32 -0.07
CA SER A 149 -3.26 -4.89 1.28
C SER A 149 -4.04 -4.06 2.30
N LEU A 150 -4.48 -4.69 3.39
CA LEU A 150 -4.95 -4.00 4.59
C LEU A 150 -3.82 -3.95 5.62
N GLY A 151 -3.15 -2.80 5.70
CA GLY A 151 -1.90 -2.61 6.44
C GLY A 151 -0.66 -3.01 5.65
N ARG A 152 0.50 -2.66 6.18
CA ARG A 152 1.81 -3.07 5.65
C ARG A 152 1.91 -4.60 5.58
N VAL A 153 2.55 -5.10 4.53
CA VAL A 153 2.94 -6.51 4.40
C VAL A 153 4.48 -6.57 4.46
N PRO A 154 5.09 -7.22 5.48
CA PRO A 154 6.53 -7.46 5.52
C PRO A 154 6.92 -8.43 4.39
N ARG A 155 8.22 -8.48 4.04
CA ARG A 155 8.82 -9.39 3.04
C ARG A 155 8.26 -9.31 1.60
N LEU A 156 7.22 -8.52 1.33
CA LEU A 156 6.58 -8.45 0.01
C LEU A 156 7.43 -7.72 -1.04
N GLY A 157 8.28 -6.78 -0.61
CA GLY A 157 9.18 -6.06 -1.50
C GLY A 157 10.41 -6.87 -1.91
N PHE A 158 11.05 -6.43 -2.98
CA PHE A 158 12.35 -6.93 -3.43
C PHE A 158 13.43 -5.95 -2.98
N SER A 159 14.57 -6.48 -2.52
CA SER A 159 15.82 -5.74 -2.37
C SER A 159 16.73 -6.02 -3.57
N PRO A 160 17.55 -5.05 -4.04
CA PRO A 160 18.62 -5.37 -4.98
C PRO A 160 19.74 -6.05 -4.19
N THR A 161 20.08 -7.28 -4.56
CA THR A 161 21.09 -8.09 -3.86
C THR A 161 22.41 -7.32 -3.76
N GLY A 162 22.71 -6.80 -2.56
CA GLY A 162 23.90 -5.97 -2.30
C GLY A 162 23.64 -4.58 -1.67
N GLN A 163 22.40 -4.09 -1.57
CA GLN A 163 22.10 -2.80 -0.88
C GLN A 163 21.69 -2.97 0.60
N SER A 164 22.46 -3.74 1.36
CA SER A 164 22.47 -3.59 2.83
C SER A 164 23.16 -2.27 3.18
N LEU A 165 22.68 -1.55 4.21
CA LEU A 165 23.40 -0.38 4.76
C LEU A 165 24.74 -0.76 5.41
N LEU A 166 24.98 -2.07 5.59
CA LEU A 166 26.23 -2.69 6.03
C LEU A 166 26.72 -3.64 4.92
N SER A 167 26.98 -3.11 3.72
CA SER A 167 27.64 -3.83 2.62
C SER A 167 29.11 -4.14 2.91
N GLU A 168 29.72 -3.32 3.77
CA GLU A 168 31.02 -3.53 4.39
C GLU A 168 30.81 -3.71 5.90
N ILE A 169 31.64 -4.55 6.55
CA ILE A 169 31.60 -4.72 8.00
C ILE A 169 32.36 -3.55 8.63
N PRO A 170 31.69 -2.64 9.37
CA PRO A 170 32.36 -1.51 10.00
C PRO A 170 33.15 -1.96 11.23
N SER A 171 34.26 -1.29 11.51
CA SER A 171 35.08 -1.54 12.70
C SER A 171 34.62 -0.66 13.87
N ILE A 172 34.64 -1.20 15.08
CA ILE A 172 34.21 -0.48 16.29
C ILE A 172 35.38 0.32 16.85
N GLU A 173 35.13 1.59 17.20
CA GLU A 173 36.09 2.46 17.93
C GLU A 173 36.29 1.96 19.38
N SER A 174 37.12 0.91 19.55
CA SER A 174 37.49 0.37 20.86
C SER A 174 38.32 1.36 21.67
N THR A 175 37.68 2.06 22.61
CA THR A 175 38.39 2.83 23.63
C THR A 175 39.02 1.90 24.68
N ASP A 176 40.21 1.35 24.40
CA ASP A 176 41.31 1.38 25.35
C ASP A 176 42.66 0.85 24.82
N LEU A 177 43.73 1.44 25.35
CA LEU A 177 45.17 1.11 25.26
C LEU A 177 45.94 1.39 23.95
N VAL A 178 46.95 2.25 24.10
CA VAL A 178 47.94 2.69 23.11
C VAL A 178 48.92 1.58 22.69
N ARG A 179 49.16 1.44 21.39
CA ARG A 179 50.51 1.23 20.81
C ARG A 179 50.55 1.44 19.30
N ASP A 180 51.63 2.03 18.80
CA ASP A 180 51.96 2.08 17.38
C ASP A 180 52.26 0.68 16.82
N GLU A 181 51.81 0.42 15.59
CA GLU A 181 52.65 -0.09 14.48
C GLU A 181 51.86 0.00 13.16
N GLU A 182 52.51 0.47 12.09
CA GLU A 182 51.86 0.69 10.79
C GLU A 182 51.50 -0.63 10.09
N LYS A 183 50.22 -0.80 9.74
CA LYS A 183 49.80 -1.74 8.68
C LYS A 183 48.68 -1.15 7.84
N GLU A 184 48.92 -1.09 6.53
CA GLU A 184 47.90 -0.83 5.52
C GLU A 184 46.89 -2.00 5.52
N GLY A 185 45.74 -1.78 6.16
CA GLY A 185 44.54 -2.61 6.00
C GLY A 185 43.56 -1.97 5.00
N PRO A 186 42.57 -2.73 4.49
CA PRO A 186 41.52 -2.15 3.66
C PRO A 186 40.74 -1.07 4.42
N SER A 187 40.22 -0.08 3.69
CA SER A 187 39.53 1.12 4.19
C SER A 187 38.16 0.81 4.84
N GLY A 188 38.15 0.07 5.94
CA GLY A 188 36.94 -0.20 6.72
C GLY A 188 36.44 1.05 7.44
N ILE A 189 35.12 1.28 7.39
CA ILE A 189 34.47 2.41 8.04
C ILE A 189 34.51 2.21 9.57
N VAL A 190 35.27 3.04 10.28
CA VAL A 190 35.29 3.07 11.75
C VAL A 190 34.04 3.77 12.26
N ILE A 191 33.24 3.11 13.10
CA ILE A 191 32.05 3.68 13.73
C ILE A 191 32.02 3.43 15.24
N ARG A 192 31.22 4.22 15.95
CA ARG A 192 30.98 4.06 17.38
C ARG A 192 29.89 3.03 17.64
N GLU A 193 29.96 2.37 18.79
CA GLU A 193 29.00 1.33 19.20
C GLU A 193 27.54 1.79 19.11
N HIS A 194 27.20 2.99 19.59
CA HIS A 194 25.85 3.54 19.47
C HIS A 194 25.43 3.89 18.03
N VAL A 195 26.39 4.12 17.12
CA VAL A 195 26.10 4.28 15.68
C VAL A 195 25.87 2.92 15.04
N LEU A 196 26.61 1.88 15.44
CA LEU A 196 26.35 0.51 15.03
C LEU A 196 24.99 0.01 15.52
N GLU A 197 24.64 0.25 16.78
CA GLU A 197 23.32 -0.10 17.36
C GLU A 197 22.19 0.60 16.61
N PHE A 198 22.33 1.91 16.32
CA PHE A 198 21.36 2.66 15.52
C PHE A 198 21.27 2.14 14.08
N LEU A 199 22.41 1.87 13.42
CA LEU A 199 22.44 1.32 12.07
C LEU A 199 21.85 -0.09 11.99
N LEU A 200 22.11 -0.97 12.96
CA LEU A 200 21.50 -2.30 13.03
C LEU A 200 19.97 -2.18 13.21
N THR A 201 19.52 -1.31 14.12
CA THR A 201 18.10 -1.01 14.34
C THR A 201 17.42 -0.48 13.07
N MET A 202 18.11 0.35 12.29
CA MET A 202 17.62 0.94 11.04
C MET A 202 17.76 0.02 9.81
N ASN A 203 18.73 -0.90 9.81
CA ASN A 203 19.00 -1.85 8.73
C ASN A 203 18.19 -3.16 8.87
N HIS A 204 17.14 -3.14 9.70
CA HIS A 204 16.04 -4.10 9.61
C HIS A 204 15.16 -3.80 8.38
N SER A 205 15.73 -4.03 7.19
CA SER A 205 14.94 -4.12 5.97
C SER A 205 14.02 -5.33 6.07
N GLU A 206 12.74 -5.10 6.33
CA GLU A 206 11.69 -6.13 6.21
C GLU A 206 11.57 -6.69 4.79
N GLU A 207 12.23 -6.08 3.80
CA GLU A 207 12.44 -6.60 2.46
C GLU A 207 13.49 -7.72 2.50
N ALA A 208 13.03 -8.98 2.35
CA ALA A 208 13.90 -10.15 2.32
C ALA A 208 14.72 -10.24 1.02
N ASP A 209 15.74 -11.11 1.01
CA ASP A 209 16.57 -11.44 -0.16
C ASP A 209 15.80 -12.35 -1.12
N ASN A 210 14.73 -11.79 -1.70
CA ASN A 210 13.77 -12.47 -2.54
C ASN A 210 14.26 -12.52 -3.99
N PRO A 211 14.28 -13.69 -4.66
CA PRO A 211 14.67 -13.77 -6.06
C PRO A 211 13.70 -12.99 -6.95
N VAL A 212 14.23 -12.06 -7.74
CA VAL A 212 13.43 -11.16 -8.60
C VAL A 212 12.62 -11.98 -9.62
N PRO A 213 11.27 -11.83 -9.67
CA PRO A 213 10.42 -12.65 -10.53
C PRO A 213 10.65 -12.36 -12.01
N VAL A 214 10.87 -13.43 -12.78
CA VAL A 214 11.10 -13.38 -14.23
C VAL A 214 9.79 -13.31 -15.03
N ARG A 215 8.63 -13.59 -14.40
CA ARG A 215 7.29 -13.59 -15.01
C ARG A 215 6.23 -13.21 -13.99
N VAL A 216 5.06 -12.75 -14.47
CA VAL A 216 3.84 -12.54 -13.65
C VAL A 216 3.51 -13.76 -12.79
N SER A 217 3.64 -14.99 -13.33
CA SER A 217 3.41 -16.23 -12.56
C SER A 217 4.31 -16.35 -11.32
N ASN A 218 5.57 -15.96 -11.43
CA ASN A 218 6.54 -16.02 -10.33
C ASN A 218 6.24 -14.93 -9.28
N LEU A 219 5.82 -13.74 -9.73
CA LEU A 219 5.38 -12.66 -8.85
C LEU A 219 4.10 -13.05 -8.07
N VAL A 220 3.13 -13.70 -8.72
CA VAL A 220 1.90 -14.15 -8.05
C VAL A 220 2.19 -15.23 -7.00
N VAL A 221 3.10 -16.17 -7.28
CA VAL A 221 3.56 -17.15 -6.28
C VAL A 221 4.25 -16.45 -5.10
N HIS A 222 5.23 -15.59 -5.34
CA HIS A 222 5.91 -14.80 -4.31
C HIS A 222 4.95 -14.02 -3.40
N ILE A 223 3.94 -13.37 -4.00
CA ILE A 223 2.90 -12.61 -3.28
C ILE A 223 2.05 -13.51 -2.37
N ILE A 224 1.74 -14.73 -2.82
CA ILE A 224 0.93 -15.69 -2.05
C ILE A 224 1.77 -16.32 -0.93
N ASP A 225 3.00 -16.76 -1.23
CA ASP A 225 3.90 -17.37 -0.25
C ASP A 225 4.24 -16.37 0.87
N THR A 226 4.60 -15.13 0.53
CA THR A 226 4.79 -14.03 1.49
C THR A 226 3.56 -13.81 2.37
N HIS A 227 2.35 -13.92 1.81
CA HIS A 227 1.11 -13.77 2.56
C HIS A 227 0.87 -14.94 3.52
N VAL A 228 1.22 -16.17 3.13
CA VAL A 228 1.15 -17.36 3.98
C VAL A 228 2.15 -17.24 5.14
N ASP A 229 3.38 -16.79 4.89
CA ASP A 229 4.37 -16.56 5.95
C ASP A 229 3.90 -15.47 6.93
N HIS A 230 3.30 -14.38 6.43
CA HIS A 230 2.76 -13.32 7.28
C HIS A 230 1.53 -13.78 8.09
N VAL A 231 0.75 -14.75 7.60
CA VAL A 231 -0.28 -15.43 8.39
C VAL A 231 0.36 -16.27 9.50
N GLN A 232 1.46 -17.00 9.22
CA GLN A 232 2.18 -17.78 10.25
C GLN A 232 2.75 -16.89 11.35
N ASP A 233 3.47 -15.80 11.00
CA ASP A 233 3.98 -14.81 11.97
C ASP A 233 2.89 -14.28 12.90
N ILE A 234 1.69 -14.03 12.36
CA ILE A 234 0.55 -13.50 13.09
C ILE A 234 -0.13 -14.56 13.97
N VAL A 235 -0.13 -15.83 13.56
CA VAL A 235 -0.59 -16.94 14.41
C VAL A 235 0.37 -17.14 15.59
N THR A 236 1.68 -17.24 15.34
CA THR A 236 2.69 -17.36 16.42
C THR A 236 2.65 -16.16 17.37
N LYS A 237 2.46 -14.95 16.86
CA LYS A 237 2.26 -13.77 17.71
C LYS A 237 0.98 -13.85 18.55
N LEU A 238 -0.12 -14.38 18.01
CA LEU A 238 -1.37 -14.56 18.76
C LEU A 238 -1.21 -15.61 19.86
N GLU A 239 -0.50 -16.71 19.58
CA GLU A 239 -0.15 -17.73 20.58
C GLU A 239 0.65 -17.09 21.73
N MET A 240 1.72 -16.33 21.43
CA MET A 240 2.51 -15.63 22.44
C MET A 240 1.71 -14.59 23.26
N GLU A 241 0.75 -13.87 22.66
CA GLU A 241 -0.12 -12.95 23.38
C GLU A 241 -1.17 -13.68 24.26
N LEU A 242 -1.59 -14.90 23.88
CA LEU A 242 -2.46 -15.74 24.69
C LEU A 242 -1.73 -16.37 25.88
N ASP A 243 -0.53 -16.92 25.66
CA ASP A 243 0.35 -17.48 26.71
C ASP A 243 0.64 -16.41 27.80
N ALA A 244 0.88 -15.16 27.37
CA ALA A 244 1.11 -14.04 28.28
C ALA A 244 -0.13 -13.73 29.15
N VAL A 245 -1.34 -13.78 28.56
CA VAL A 245 -2.60 -13.55 29.30
C VAL A 245 -2.93 -14.70 30.24
N GLU A 246 -2.69 -15.96 29.86
CA GLU A 246 -2.83 -17.11 30.77
C GLU A 246 -1.89 -16.96 31.99
N LEU A 247 -0.64 -16.59 31.75
CA LEU A 247 0.38 -16.34 32.77
C LEU A 247 0.13 -15.08 33.62
N GLU A 248 -0.73 -14.16 33.19
CA GLU A 248 -1.28 -13.08 34.03
C GLU A 248 -2.47 -13.55 34.89
N LEU A 249 -3.39 -14.34 34.32
CA LEU A 249 -4.56 -14.89 35.02
C LEU A 249 -4.17 -15.84 36.15
N ASP A 250 -3.18 -16.71 35.93
CA ASP A 250 -2.64 -17.61 36.96
C ASP A 250 -2.06 -16.85 38.16
N LYS A 251 -1.43 -15.69 37.93
CA LYS A 251 -0.96 -14.80 38.99
C LYS A 251 -2.13 -14.08 39.69
N GLY A 252 -3.14 -13.67 38.93
CA GLY A 252 -4.34 -12.99 39.44
C GLY A 252 -5.14 -13.84 40.42
N ASN A 253 -5.21 -15.16 40.20
CA ASN A 253 -5.90 -16.10 41.09
C ASN A 253 -5.28 -16.23 42.49
N GLY A 254 -4.07 -15.69 42.72
CA GLY A 254 -3.43 -15.67 44.04
C GLY A 254 -4.06 -14.71 45.06
N PHE A 255 -4.94 -13.79 44.64
CA PHE A 255 -5.44 -12.71 45.51
C PHE A 255 -6.95 -12.41 45.42
N PHE A 256 -7.78 -13.44 45.20
CA PHE A 256 -9.19 -13.39 45.60
C PHE A 256 -9.36 -13.95 47.03
N PRO A 257 -9.33 -13.11 48.09
CA PRO A 257 -9.80 -13.55 49.40
C PRO A 257 -11.29 -13.88 49.31
N PHE A 258 -11.69 -14.98 49.95
CA PHE A 258 -13.10 -15.36 50.08
C PHE A 258 -13.91 -14.22 50.71
N LEU A 259 -14.73 -13.52 49.91
CA LEU A 259 -15.87 -12.77 50.42
C LEU A 259 -17.03 -13.75 50.70
N LEU A 260 -16.82 -14.59 51.71
CA LEU A 260 -17.83 -15.50 52.25
C LEU A 260 -18.45 -14.83 53.49
N LEU A 261 -19.36 -13.86 53.27
CA LEU A 261 -20.38 -13.36 54.20
C LEU A 261 -21.28 -12.33 53.51
#